data_AF-A0A0P9R1R1-F1
#
_entry.id   AF-A0A0P9R1R1-F1
#
_cell.length_a   1.000
_cell.length_b   1.000
_cell.length_c   1.000
_cell.angle_alpha   90.00
_cell.angle_beta   90.00
_cell.angle_gamma   90.00
#
_symmetry.space_group_name_H-M   'P 1'
#
loop_
_entity.id
_entity.type
_entity.pdbx_description
1 polymer ?
#
loop_
_entity_poly.entity_id
_entity_poly.type
_entity_poly.pdbx_seq_one_letter_code
_entity_poly.pdbx_strand_id
1 'polypeptide(L)'
;MRELWGRNWCFAHNGQLADFTPVATFYRPVGDTDSEAAFCDLLNRVREAFPEPVEVEQLLPSLIQACTEYRSKGVFNCLLSDGDWLFCFCSTKLVQITRRAPFGPARLKDVDVIVDFQAETTPHDVVTVIATEPLTENENWKRYEPGQWSLWRKGECVAQGSVETAVQ
;
A
#
# COMPACT_ATOMS: atom_id res chain seq x y z
N MET A 1 -8.88 9.87 1.11
CA MET A 1 -7.78 10.71 0.57
C MET A 1 -7.57 11.90 1.50
N ARG A 2 -6.33 12.37 1.67
CA ARG A 2 -5.98 13.57 2.45
C ARG A 2 -4.83 14.31 1.79
N GLU A 3 -4.82 15.63 1.88
CA GLU A 3 -3.76 16.45 1.29
C GLU A 3 -2.58 16.57 2.28
N LEU A 4 -1.36 16.35 1.78
CA LEU A 4 -0.09 16.65 2.46
C LEU A 4 0.92 17.12 1.39
N TRP A 5 1.57 18.27 1.64
CA TRP A 5 2.60 18.85 0.77
C TRP A 5 2.15 19.20 -0.66
N GLY A 6 0.92 19.66 -0.81
CA GLY A 6 0.29 19.93 -2.10
C GLY A 6 -0.09 18.67 -2.87
N ARG A 7 -0.03 17.47 -2.26
CA ARG A 7 -0.33 16.19 -2.90
C ARG A 7 -1.50 15.49 -2.24
N ASN A 8 -2.31 14.79 -3.03
CA ASN A 8 -3.35 13.92 -2.51
C ASN A 8 -2.76 12.56 -2.15
N TRP A 9 -2.80 12.23 -0.86
CA TRP A 9 -2.44 10.92 -0.36
C TRP A 9 -3.68 10.02 -0.30
N CYS A 10 -3.53 8.82 -0.85
CA CYS A 10 -4.53 7.76 -0.89
C CYS A 10 -4.06 6.60 0.00
N PHE A 11 -5.00 6.00 0.71
CA PHE A 11 -4.74 4.90 1.63
C PHE A 11 -5.84 3.87 1.54
N ALA A 12 -5.47 2.61 1.51
CA ALA A 12 -6.36 1.47 1.63
C ALA A 12 -5.79 0.52 2.66
N HIS A 13 -6.65 0.02 3.55
CA HIS A 13 -6.30 -0.93 4.60
C HIS A 13 -7.26 -2.10 4.56
N ASN A 14 -6.72 -3.31 4.65
CA ASN A 14 -7.47 -4.54 4.81
C ASN A 14 -6.99 -5.24 6.08
N GLY A 15 -7.88 -5.30 7.07
CA GLY A 15 -7.59 -5.83 8.38
C GLY A 15 -8.42 -5.16 9.46
N GLN A 16 -8.04 -5.42 10.70
CA GLN A 16 -8.67 -4.83 11.88
C GLN A 16 -7.60 -4.64 12.96
N LEU A 17 -7.63 -3.49 13.62
CA LEU A 17 -6.75 -3.12 14.72
C LEU A 17 -7.55 -3.09 16.03
N ALA A 18 -7.08 -3.83 17.03
CA ALA A 18 -7.64 -3.83 18.38
C ALA A 18 -7.13 -2.61 19.17
N ASP A 19 -8.02 -1.98 19.93
CA ASP A 19 -7.73 -0.87 20.85
C ASP A 19 -6.90 0.26 20.21
N PHE A 20 -7.16 0.54 18.93
CA PHE A 20 -6.39 1.51 18.15
C PHE A 20 -6.95 2.93 18.31
N THR A 21 -6.40 3.67 19.28
CA THR A 21 -6.78 5.05 19.59
C THR A 21 -5.57 6.00 19.53
N PRO A 22 -5.10 6.36 18.33
CA PRO A 22 -3.96 7.27 18.18
C PRO A 22 -4.31 8.69 18.65
N VAL A 23 -3.30 9.44 19.05
CA VAL A 23 -3.47 10.85 19.46
C VAL A 23 -3.73 11.70 18.22
N ALA A 24 -4.91 12.30 18.15
CA ALA A 24 -5.30 13.16 17.03
C ALA A 24 -4.62 14.55 17.13
N THR A 25 -3.74 14.87 16.16
CA THR A 25 -3.10 16.19 16.04
C THR A 25 -3.68 17.00 14.88
N PHE A 26 -2.99 17.06 13.73
CA PHE A 26 -3.39 17.81 12.54
C PHE A 26 -4.46 17.07 11.74
N TYR A 27 -4.15 15.86 11.28
CA TYR A 27 -5.12 14.98 10.64
C TYR A 27 -5.97 14.29 11.69
N ARG A 28 -7.29 14.37 11.51
CA ARG A 28 -8.30 13.78 12.38
C ARG A 28 -9.26 12.95 11.55
N PRO A 29 -9.61 11.72 11.98
CA PRO A 29 -10.59 10.90 11.26
C PRO A 29 -11.94 11.62 11.24
N VAL A 30 -12.65 11.52 10.12
CA VAL A 30 -14.02 12.05 9.99
C VAL A 30 -15.03 10.97 10.38
N GLY A 31 -14.76 9.72 10.01
CA GLY A 31 -15.50 8.55 10.45
C GLY A 31 -14.92 7.91 11.72
N ASP A 32 -15.38 6.69 12.00
CA ASP A 32 -15.09 5.92 13.20
C ASP A 32 -14.27 4.64 12.94
N THR A 33 -13.84 4.44 11.69
CA THR A 33 -13.05 3.26 11.32
C THR A 33 -11.61 3.36 11.83
N ASP A 34 -11.08 2.23 12.31
CA ASP A 34 -9.67 2.06 12.67
C ASP A 34 -8.73 2.36 11.49
N SER A 35 -9.17 2.05 10.28
CA SER A 35 -8.48 2.30 9.02
C SER A 35 -8.24 3.78 8.78
N GLU A 36 -9.26 4.63 8.99
CA GLU A 36 -9.10 6.07 8.85
C GLU A 36 -8.28 6.67 10.00
N ALA A 37 -8.44 6.15 11.22
CA ALA A 37 -7.61 6.54 12.35
C ALA A 37 -6.13 6.25 12.07
N ALA A 38 -5.81 5.07 11.53
CA ALA A 38 -4.44 4.68 11.17
C ALA A 38 -3.88 5.56 10.06
N PHE A 39 -4.69 5.91 9.05
CA PHE A 39 -4.27 6.83 8.01
C PHE A 39 -3.94 8.22 8.56
N CYS A 40 -4.77 8.75 9.47
CA CYS A 40 -4.52 10.05 10.10
C CYS A 40 -3.25 10.03 10.96
N ASP A 41 -3.08 9.00 11.78
CA ASP A 41 -1.87 8.83 12.60
C ASP A 41 -0.61 8.77 11.74
N LEU A 42 -0.63 7.97 10.68
CA LEU A 42 0.49 7.84 9.75
C LEU A 42 0.88 9.17 9.12
N LEU A 43 -0.11 9.94 8.62
CA LEU A 43 0.17 11.26 8.05
C LEU A 43 0.62 12.28 9.09
N ASN A 44 0.14 12.19 10.34
CA ASN A 44 0.61 13.04 11.43
C ASN A 44 2.08 12.77 11.73
N ARG A 45 2.49 11.49 11.81
CA ARG A 45 3.90 11.09 12.00
C ARG A 45 4.78 11.61 10.88
N VAL A 46 4.33 11.49 9.63
CA VAL A 46 5.06 12.02 8.47
C VAL A 46 5.20 13.53 8.58
N ARG A 47 4.11 14.25 8.85
CA ARG A 47 4.11 15.72 8.96
C ARG A 47 4.99 16.24 10.10
N GLU A 48 5.03 15.52 11.22
CA GLU A 48 5.84 15.88 12.39
C GLU A 48 7.33 15.63 12.15
N ALA A 49 7.67 14.47 11.58
CA ALA A 49 9.06 14.12 11.27
C ALA A 49 9.62 14.94 10.10
N PHE A 50 8.77 15.32 9.15
CA PHE A 50 9.13 16.01 7.93
C PHE A 50 8.18 17.21 7.72
N PRO A 51 8.53 18.42 8.21
CA PRO A 51 7.70 19.60 8.00
C PRO A 51 7.55 20.00 6.53
N GLU A 52 8.59 19.74 5.74
CA GLU A 52 8.69 20.03 4.31
C GLU A 52 8.73 18.73 3.49
N PRO A 53 8.40 18.77 2.18
CA PRO A 53 8.44 17.60 1.32
C PRO A 53 9.85 17.01 1.25
N VAL A 54 9.94 15.68 1.34
CA VAL A 54 11.20 14.92 1.18
C VAL A 54 11.01 13.77 0.21
N GLU A 55 12.12 13.24 -0.30
CA GLU A 55 12.11 12.04 -1.15
C GLU A 55 11.59 10.82 -0.39
N VAL A 56 10.93 9.90 -1.11
CA VAL A 56 10.25 8.75 -0.50
C VAL A 56 11.20 7.82 0.24
N GLU A 57 12.45 7.73 -0.18
CA GLU A 57 13.50 6.96 0.49
C GLU A 57 13.78 7.48 1.91
N GLN A 58 13.56 8.77 2.16
CA GLN A 58 13.71 9.38 3.50
C GLN A 58 12.48 9.09 4.38
N LEU A 59 11.29 8.97 3.78
CA LEU A 59 10.03 8.66 4.47
C LEU A 59 9.92 7.18 4.84
N LEU A 60 10.53 6.33 4.02
CA LEU A 60 10.34 4.90 4.04
C LEU A 60 10.57 4.27 5.43
N PRO A 61 11.62 4.62 6.20
CA PRO A 61 11.80 4.09 7.56
C PRO A 61 10.63 4.45 8.50
N SER A 62 10.11 5.68 8.43
CA SER A 62 8.98 6.11 9.26
C SER A 62 7.68 5.40 8.88
N LEU A 63 7.45 5.15 7.59
CA LEU A 63 6.30 4.36 7.11
C LEU A 63 6.38 2.91 7.61
N ILE A 64 7.56 2.28 7.47
CA ILE A 64 7.80 0.91 7.91
C ILE A 64 7.63 0.77 9.42
N GLN A 65 8.19 1.71 10.19
CA GLN A 65 8.05 1.73 11.65
C GLN A 65 6.58 1.84 12.07
N ALA A 66 5.83 2.78 11.49
CA ALA A 66 4.41 2.95 11.79
C ALA A 66 3.61 1.67 11.46
N CYS A 67 3.82 1.06 10.29
CA CYS A 67 3.16 -0.19 9.92
C CYS A 67 3.53 -1.36 10.85
N THR A 68 4.77 -1.40 11.34
CA THR A 68 5.24 -2.39 12.33
C THR A 68 4.52 -2.24 13.66
N GLU A 69 4.30 -1.01 14.11
CA GLU A 69 3.50 -0.74 15.31
C GLU A 69 2.04 -1.11 15.10
N TYR A 70 1.45 -0.75 13.95
CA TYR A 70 0.05 -1.06 13.66
C TYR A 70 -0.20 -2.57 13.59
N ARG A 71 0.67 -3.35 12.92
CA ARG A 71 0.53 -4.82 12.86
C ARG A 71 0.64 -5.50 14.23
N SER A 72 1.25 -4.85 15.23
CA SER A 72 1.30 -5.40 16.60
C SER A 72 -0.09 -5.37 17.28
N LYS A 73 -1.02 -4.58 16.74
CA LYS A 73 -2.40 -4.43 17.24
C LYS A 73 -3.42 -5.20 16.41
N GLY A 74 -3.01 -5.90 15.36
CA GLY A 74 -3.93 -6.69 14.54
C GLY A 74 -3.44 -6.90 13.10
N VAL A 75 -4.35 -7.28 12.22
CA VAL A 75 -4.02 -7.43 10.80
C VAL A 75 -3.94 -6.06 10.17
N PHE A 76 -2.80 -5.74 9.55
CA PHE A 76 -2.58 -4.47 8.84
C PHE A 76 -1.99 -4.70 7.45
N ASN A 77 -2.83 -5.07 6.47
CA ASN A 77 -2.40 -5.01 5.06
C ASN A 77 -2.73 -3.61 4.55
N CYS A 78 -1.74 -2.85 4.06
CA CYS A 78 -2.01 -1.50 3.57
C CYS A 78 -1.37 -1.18 2.23
N LEU A 79 -2.04 -0.29 1.50
CA LEU A 79 -1.56 0.40 0.31
C LEU A 79 -1.60 1.90 0.57
N LEU A 80 -0.50 2.60 0.33
CA LEU A 80 -0.37 4.05 0.51
C LEU A 80 0.26 4.67 -0.73
N SER A 81 -0.26 5.78 -1.23
CA SER A 81 0.27 6.46 -2.41
C SER A 81 0.07 7.97 -2.32
N ASP A 82 1.02 8.75 -2.85
CA ASP A 82 0.90 10.20 -3.06
C ASP A 82 0.60 10.57 -4.53
N GLY A 83 0.37 9.55 -5.37
CA GLY A 83 0.18 9.65 -6.81
C GLY A 83 1.42 9.31 -7.66
N ASP A 84 2.64 9.41 -7.13
CA ASP A 84 3.86 9.04 -7.89
C ASP A 84 4.35 7.64 -7.60
N TRP A 85 4.25 7.23 -6.34
CA TRP A 85 4.69 5.92 -5.86
C TRP A 85 3.56 5.22 -5.10
N LEU A 86 3.68 3.90 -4.98
CA LEU A 86 2.78 3.07 -4.20
C LEU A 86 3.61 2.26 -3.19
N PHE A 87 3.40 2.54 -1.91
CA PHE A 87 3.95 1.76 -0.82
C PHE A 87 2.94 0.67 -0.42
N CYS A 88 3.44 -0.53 -0.16
CA CYS A 88 2.62 -1.67 0.25
C CYS A 88 3.24 -2.35 1.47
N PHE A 89 2.40 -2.73 2.42
CA PHE A 89 2.80 -3.48 3.61
C PHE A 89 1.87 -4.67 3.80
N CYS A 90 2.44 -5.86 4.01
CA CYS A 90 1.72 -7.11 4.21
C CYS A 90 1.82 -7.56 5.66
N SER A 91 0.68 -7.71 6.34
CA SER A 91 0.62 -8.39 7.64
C SER A 91 0.17 -9.85 7.52
N THR A 92 -0.69 -10.17 6.55
CA THR A 92 -1.22 -11.52 6.36
C THR A 92 -1.12 -11.99 4.93
N LYS A 93 -1.86 -11.37 4.02
CA LYS A 93 -1.98 -11.81 2.63
C LYS A 93 -2.04 -10.62 1.69
N LEU A 94 -1.01 -10.51 0.87
CA LEU A 94 -1.02 -9.73 -0.36
C LEU A 94 -0.38 -10.57 -1.46
N VAL A 95 -0.79 -10.31 -2.69
CA VAL A 95 -0.21 -10.87 -3.90
C VAL A 95 0.02 -9.77 -4.92
N GLN A 96 0.96 -10.01 -5.81
CA GLN A 96 1.23 -9.12 -6.92
C GLN A 96 1.46 -9.85 -8.22
N ILE A 97 1.29 -9.11 -9.31
CA ILE A 97 1.75 -9.50 -10.64
C ILE A 97 2.23 -8.25 -11.38
N THR A 98 3.36 -8.38 -12.07
CA THR A 98 3.87 -7.34 -12.97
C THR A 98 3.72 -7.82 -14.40
N ARG A 99 3.02 -7.04 -15.23
CA ARG A 99 2.87 -7.27 -16.66
C ARG A 99 3.70 -6.24 -17.43
N ARG A 100 4.40 -6.70 -18.46
CA ARG A 100 5.27 -5.88 -19.31
C ARG A 100 4.82 -6.04 -20.75
N ALA A 101 4.61 -4.92 -21.44
CA ALA A 101 4.09 -4.93 -22.79
C ALA A 101 4.99 -5.77 -23.75
N PRO A 102 4.41 -6.40 -24.78
CA PRO A 102 2.97 -6.52 -25.01
C PRO A 102 2.33 -7.60 -24.11
N PHE A 103 1.21 -7.29 -23.46
CA PHE A 103 0.37 -8.28 -22.77
C PHE A 103 -1.05 -8.25 -23.31
N GLY A 104 -1.70 -9.41 -23.30
CA GLY A 104 -3.10 -9.56 -23.68
C GLY A 104 -4.06 -9.05 -22.59
N PRO A 105 -5.38 -9.06 -22.86
CA PRO A 105 -6.38 -8.71 -21.87
C PRO A 105 -6.34 -9.67 -20.68
N ALA A 106 -6.76 -9.19 -19.51
CA ALA A 106 -6.87 -10.02 -18.32
C ALA A 106 -8.29 -9.97 -17.76
N ARG A 107 -8.82 -11.14 -17.42
CA ARG A 107 -10.14 -11.28 -16.82
C ARG A 107 -9.99 -11.56 -15.33
N LEU A 108 -10.51 -10.65 -14.52
CA LEU A 108 -10.53 -10.82 -13.06
C LEU A 108 -11.58 -11.88 -12.69
N LYS A 109 -11.27 -12.73 -11.70
CA LYS A 109 -12.15 -13.83 -11.26
C LYS A 109 -13.39 -13.34 -10.51
N ASP A 110 -13.23 -12.35 -9.62
CA ASP A 110 -14.20 -12.05 -8.56
C ASP A 110 -15.07 -10.82 -8.82
N VAL A 111 -15.03 -10.29 -10.04
CA VAL A 111 -15.84 -9.14 -10.44
C VAL A 111 -16.28 -9.36 -11.87
N ASP A 112 -17.54 -9.06 -12.20
CA ASP A 112 -18.04 -8.91 -13.58
C ASP A 112 -17.42 -7.68 -14.29
N VAL A 113 -16.20 -7.30 -13.91
CA VAL A 113 -15.39 -6.22 -14.46
C VAL A 113 -14.22 -6.86 -15.18
N ILE A 114 -14.29 -6.83 -16.50
CA ILE A 114 -13.11 -7.07 -17.34
C ILE A 114 -12.32 -5.76 -17.33
N VAL A 115 -11.17 -5.75 -16.68
CA VAL A 115 -10.23 -4.64 -16.81
C VAL A 115 -9.41 -4.91 -18.07
N ASP A 116 -9.77 -4.25 -19.15
CA ASP A 116 -8.99 -4.31 -20.38
C ASP A 116 -7.76 -3.40 -20.26
N PHE A 117 -6.64 -4.00 -19.88
CA PHE A 117 -5.37 -3.28 -19.78
C PHE A 117 -4.78 -2.92 -21.15
N GLN A 118 -5.26 -3.48 -22.27
CA GLN A 118 -4.75 -3.12 -23.61
C GLN A 118 -5.22 -1.74 -24.08
N ALA A 119 -6.41 -1.31 -23.69
CA ALA A 119 -6.97 -0.03 -24.13
C ALA A 119 -6.17 1.19 -23.64
N GLU A 120 -5.38 1.02 -22.58
CA GLU A 120 -4.71 2.10 -21.86
C GLU A 120 -3.18 1.99 -21.90
N THR A 121 -2.60 1.13 -22.76
CA THR A 121 -1.16 0.83 -22.71
C THR A 121 -0.35 1.12 -23.97
N THR A 122 0.90 1.54 -23.77
CA THR A 122 1.92 1.66 -24.81
C THR A 122 2.77 0.38 -24.92
N PRO A 123 3.54 0.18 -26.02
CA PRO A 123 4.45 -0.96 -26.18
C PRO A 123 5.58 -1.05 -25.12
N HIS A 124 5.72 -0.05 -24.25
CA HIS A 124 6.75 -0.01 -23.21
C HIS A 124 6.18 -0.05 -21.80
N ASP A 125 4.87 -0.29 -21.66
CA ASP A 125 4.22 -0.17 -20.36
C ASP A 125 4.54 -1.33 -19.43
N VAL A 126 4.73 -0.96 -18.16
CA VAL A 126 4.90 -1.87 -17.03
C VAL A 126 3.76 -1.58 -16.06
N VAL A 127 2.91 -2.58 -15.84
CA VAL A 127 1.75 -2.47 -14.95
C VAL A 127 1.92 -3.51 -13.85
N THR A 128 1.98 -3.06 -12.61
CA THR A 128 1.93 -3.95 -11.45
C THR A 128 0.57 -3.84 -10.77
N VAL A 129 -0.07 -4.99 -10.57
CA VAL A 129 -1.32 -5.13 -9.83
C VAL A 129 -1.02 -5.75 -8.48
N ILE A 130 -1.62 -5.20 -7.42
CA ILE A 130 -1.51 -5.68 -6.05
C ILE A 130 -2.92 -5.96 -5.54
N ALA A 131 -3.12 -7.13 -4.94
CA ALA A 131 -4.41 -7.59 -4.47
C ALA A 131 -4.25 -8.45 -3.19
N THR A 132 -5.35 -8.74 -2.50
CA THR A 132 -5.35 -9.67 -1.37
C THR A 132 -5.22 -11.13 -1.83
N GLU A 133 -5.76 -11.46 -3.01
CA GLU A 133 -5.71 -12.80 -3.61
C GLU A 133 -5.53 -12.73 -5.13
N PRO A 134 -5.02 -13.81 -5.78
CA PRO A 134 -4.80 -13.84 -7.22
C PRO A 134 -6.09 -13.65 -8.01
N LEU A 135 -6.16 -12.56 -8.78
CA LEU A 135 -7.37 -12.22 -9.54
C LEU A 135 -7.48 -12.99 -10.87
N THR A 136 -6.49 -13.80 -11.24
CA THR A 136 -6.48 -14.61 -12.48
C THR A 136 -6.00 -16.04 -12.20
N GLU A 137 -6.47 -17.02 -12.98
CA GLU A 137 -6.16 -18.46 -12.76
C GLU A 137 -4.89 -18.92 -13.47
N ASN A 138 -4.53 -18.26 -14.57
CA ASN A 138 -3.49 -18.71 -15.50
C ASN A 138 -2.25 -17.82 -15.48
N GLU A 139 -2.02 -17.11 -14.38
CA GLU A 139 -0.83 -16.27 -14.21
C GLU A 139 -0.11 -16.53 -12.89
N ASN A 140 1.19 -16.30 -12.90
CA ASN A 140 2.05 -16.49 -11.74
C ASN A 140 2.06 -15.23 -10.86
N TRP A 141 1.08 -15.16 -9.95
CA TRP A 141 1.06 -14.15 -8.89
C TRP A 141 2.11 -14.48 -7.82
N LYS A 142 2.92 -13.48 -7.46
CA LYS A 142 3.89 -13.59 -6.37
C LYS A 142 3.20 -13.22 -5.06
N ARG A 143 3.34 -14.07 -4.04
CA ARG A 143 2.81 -13.80 -2.69
C ARG A 143 3.79 -12.94 -1.91
N TYR A 144 3.25 -12.07 -1.06
CA TYR A 144 4.00 -11.40 -0.02
C TYR A 144 4.06 -12.28 1.22
N GLU A 145 5.19 -12.25 1.92
CA GLU A 145 5.30 -12.83 3.25
C GLU A 145 4.81 -11.85 4.33
N PRO A 146 4.31 -12.34 5.48
CA PRO A 146 3.99 -11.49 6.63
C PRO A 146 5.20 -10.64 7.07
N GLY A 147 5.00 -9.33 7.21
CA GLY A 147 6.04 -8.35 7.50
C GLY A 147 6.74 -7.79 6.27
N GLN A 148 6.49 -8.33 5.07
CA GLN A 148 7.06 -7.82 3.84
C GLN A 148 6.46 -6.47 3.45
N TRP A 149 7.30 -5.57 2.97
CA TRP A 149 6.92 -4.31 2.37
C TRP A 149 7.61 -4.10 1.03
N SER A 150 7.03 -3.22 0.21
CA SER A 150 7.57 -2.85 -1.09
C SER A 150 7.17 -1.42 -1.46
N LEU A 151 7.99 -0.79 -2.28
CA LEU A 151 7.76 0.52 -2.86
C LEU A 151 7.80 0.39 -4.38
N TRP A 152 6.76 0.91 -5.03
CA TRP A 152 6.58 0.83 -6.46
C TRP A 152 6.58 2.20 -7.09
N ARG A 153 7.18 2.33 -8.27
CA ARG A 153 7.11 3.54 -9.10
C ARG A 153 7.05 3.14 -10.56
N LYS A 154 6.06 3.67 -11.30
CA LYS A 154 5.84 3.35 -12.72
C LYS A 154 5.81 1.83 -13.02
N GLY A 155 5.14 1.08 -12.15
CA GLY A 155 5.01 -0.38 -12.27
C GLY A 155 6.23 -1.20 -11.82
N GLU A 156 7.36 -0.56 -11.47
CA GLU A 156 8.58 -1.23 -11.04
C GLU A 156 8.72 -1.24 -9.51
N CYS A 157 9.23 -2.34 -8.94
CA CYS A 157 9.61 -2.40 -7.53
C CYS A 157 10.96 -1.69 -7.37
N VAL A 158 10.97 -0.53 -6.74
CA VAL A 158 12.18 0.29 -6.55
C VAL A 158 12.87 0.02 -5.21
N ALA A 159 12.12 -0.45 -4.21
CA ALA A 159 12.65 -0.91 -2.93
C ALA A 159 11.72 -1.97 -2.33
N GLN A 160 12.27 -2.91 -1.57
CA GLN A 160 11.51 -3.91 -0.82
C GLN A 160 12.31 -4.40 0.37
N GLY A 161 11.62 -4.94 1.36
CA GLY A 161 12.22 -5.55 2.53
C GLY A 161 11.19 -6.27 3.37
N SER A 162 11.61 -6.72 4.54
CA SER A 162 10.71 -7.31 5.53
C SER A 162 11.09 -6.81 6.92
N VAL A 163 10.10 -6.66 7.78
CA VAL A 163 10.32 -6.43 9.21
C VAL A 163 10.23 -7.77 9.93
N GLU A 164 11.15 -8.00 10.87
CA GLU A 164 11.16 -9.23 11.65
C GLU A 164 9.81 -9.42 12.35
N THR A 165 9.26 -10.63 12.26
CA THR A 165 8.13 -11.02 13.09
C THR A 165 8.67 -11.19 14.49
N ALA A 166 8.25 -10.35 15.44
CA ALA A 166 8.55 -10.59 16.85
C ALA A 166 8.13 -12.04 17.16
N VAL A 167 9.11 -12.86 17.49
CA VAL A 167 8.87 -14.21 18.03
C VAL A 167 8.12 -13.97 19.33
N GLN A 168 6.84 -14.36 19.36
CA GLN A 168 6.07 -14.43 20.60
C GLN A 168 6.67 -15.48 21.53
#